data_AF-A0A0B7BTA6-F1
#
_entry.id   AF-A0A0B7BTA6-F1
#
_cell.length_a   1.000
_cell.length_b   1.000
_cell.length_c   1.000
_cell.angle_alpha   90.00
_cell.angle_beta   90.00
_cell.angle_gamma   90.00
#
_symmetry.space_group_name_H-M   'P 1'
#
loop_
_entity.id
_entity.type
_entity.pdbx_description
1 polymer ?
#
loop_
_entity_poly.entity_id
_entity_poly.type
_entity_poly.pdbx_seq_one_letter_code
_entity_poly.pdbx_strand_id
1 'polypeptide(L)'
;MQQIVHHALEMQTVIDDDTEYISVDNIKSILKTFSKTAPGPDGVRYSHIKCLEDKDLVELCRLFNKSIHTGAISDDWLHSY
;
A
#
# COMPACT_ATOMS: atom_id res chain seq x y z
N MET A 1 14.72 -45.88 -3.10
CA MET A 1 14.26 -45.31 -4.39
C MET A 1 12.97 -44.56 -4.17
N GLN A 2 13.03 -43.24 -4.37
CA GLN A 2 12.00 -42.27 -4.77
C GLN A 2 10.72 -42.20 -3.91
N GLN A 3 10.76 -41.36 -2.86
CA GLN A 3 10.21 -39.99 -2.83
C GLN A 3 8.70 -39.94 -3.11
N ILE A 4 7.96 -39.87 -2.01
CA ILE A 4 6.58 -39.39 -1.91
C ILE A 4 6.57 -38.00 -2.54
N VAL A 5 6.02 -37.90 -3.74
CA VAL A 5 5.82 -36.64 -4.46
C VAL A 5 4.71 -35.91 -3.72
N HIS A 6 5.10 -35.10 -2.72
CA HIS A 6 4.27 -34.03 -2.20
C HIS A 6 3.98 -33.09 -3.37
N HIS A 7 2.94 -33.39 -4.14
CA HIS A 7 2.34 -32.43 -5.06
C HIS A 7 1.48 -31.51 -4.19
N ALA A 8 2.16 -30.65 -3.42
CA ALA A 8 1.56 -29.39 -3.02
C ALA A 8 1.28 -28.68 -4.33
N LEU A 9 0.02 -28.69 -4.76
CA LEU A 9 -0.48 -27.76 -5.74
C LEU A 9 -0.15 -26.38 -5.19
N GLU A 10 0.91 -25.79 -5.72
CA GLU A 10 1.16 -24.37 -5.63
C GLU A 10 -0.11 -23.72 -6.18
N MET A 11 -0.95 -23.21 -5.29
CA MET A 11 -1.97 -22.23 -5.64
C MET A 11 -1.19 -21.01 -6.11
N GLN A 12 -0.77 -21.03 -7.36
CA GLN A 12 -0.28 -19.87 -8.05
C GLN A 12 -1.51 -18.99 -8.23
N THR A 13 -1.76 -18.14 -7.23
CA THR A 13 -2.63 -16.99 -7.38
C THR A 13 -2.12 -16.29 -8.62
N VAL A 14 -2.92 -16.29 -9.68
CA VAL A 14 -2.69 -15.43 -10.83
C VAL A 14 -2.79 -14.02 -10.25
N ILE A 15 -1.64 -13.45 -9.89
CA ILE A 15 -1.59 -12.11 -9.35
C ILE A 15 -1.73 -11.23 -10.57
N ASP A 16 -2.96 -10.78 -10.82
CA ASP A 16 -3.27 -9.85 -11.88
C ASP A 16 -2.63 -8.51 -11.51
N ASP A 17 -1.56 -8.16 -12.22
CA ASP A 17 -0.73 -6.96 -12.02
C ASP A 17 -1.57 -5.67 -12.12
N ASP A 18 -2.76 -5.75 -12.72
CA ASP A 18 -3.70 -4.63 -12.92
C ASP A 18 -4.77 -4.53 -11.81
N THR A 19 -4.68 -5.30 -10.73
CA THR A 19 -5.68 -5.22 -9.64
C THR A 19 -5.52 -3.93 -8.83
N GLU A 20 -6.42 -2.98 -9.03
CA GLU A 20 -6.54 -1.76 -8.22
C GLU A 20 -7.38 -2.02 -6.96
N TYR A 21 -6.73 -2.03 -5.79
CA TYR A 21 -7.35 -2.20 -4.47
C TYR A 21 -7.79 -0.86 -3.85
N ILE A 22 -7.02 0.19 -4.10
CA ILE A 22 -7.25 1.55 -3.60
C ILE A 22 -7.26 2.48 -4.79
N SER A 23 -8.27 3.35 -4.88
CA SER A 23 -8.31 4.44 -5.85
C SER A 23 -7.94 5.79 -5.23
N VAL A 24 -7.54 6.74 -6.08
CA VAL A 24 -7.27 8.13 -5.66
C VAL A 24 -8.50 8.76 -5.00
N ASP A 25 -9.71 8.43 -5.44
CA ASP A 25 -10.95 8.93 -4.84
C ASP A 25 -11.17 8.38 -3.42
N ASN A 26 -10.74 7.15 -3.14
CA ASN A 26 -10.76 6.63 -1.77
C ASN A 26 -9.84 7.47 -0.87
N ILE A 27 -8.63 7.79 -1.34
CA ILE A 27 -7.67 8.64 -0.61
C ILE A 27 -8.26 10.03 -0.39
N LYS A 28 -8.80 10.67 -1.43
CA LYS A 28 -9.43 12.00 -1.34
C LYS A 28 -10.61 12.01 -0.36
N SER A 29 -11.43 10.95 -0.36
CA SER A 29 -12.57 10.81 0.55
C SER A 29 -12.14 10.71 2.02
N ILE A 30 -11.13 9.88 2.31
CA ILE A 30 -10.53 9.76 3.65
C ILE A 30 -9.95 11.11 4.07
N LEU A 31 -9.21 11.77 3.20
CA LEU A 31 -8.62 13.06 3.50
C LEU A 31 -9.67 14.15 3.76
N LYS A 32 -10.88 14.07 3.19
CA LYS A 32 -11.97 15.00 3.52
C LYS A 32 -12.63 14.71 4.86
N THR A 33 -12.67 13.44 5.26
CA THR A 33 -13.43 12.97 6.43
C THR A 33 -12.69 13.23 7.74
N PHE A 34 -11.37 13.02 7.75
CA PHE A 34 -10.54 13.24 8.93
C PHE A 34 -9.91 14.63 8.89
N SER A 35 -9.72 15.29 10.03
CA SER A 35 -9.15 16.64 10.07
C SER A 35 -8.10 16.88 11.16
N LYS A 36 -7.97 15.97 12.14
CA LYS A 36 -7.13 16.13 13.33
C LYS A 36 -6.65 14.78 13.87
N THR A 37 -5.90 14.04 13.06
CA THR A 37 -5.23 12.82 13.55
C THR A 37 -3.92 13.19 14.22
N ALA A 38 -3.50 12.39 15.22
CA ALA A 38 -2.15 12.50 15.76
C ALA A 38 -1.11 12.25 14.63
N PRO A 39 0.08 12.86 14.73
CA PRO A 39 1.19 12.52 13.83
C PRO A 39 1.53 11.04 13.95
N GLY A 40 1.99 10.44 12.85
CA GLY A 40 2.64 9.13 12.88
C GLY A 40 3.92 9.16 13.73
N PRO A 41 4.45 7.99 14.11
CA PRO A 41 5.72 7.90 14.84
C PRO A 41 6.88 8.52 14.04
N ASP A 42 6.76 8.55 12.71
CA ASP A 42 7.65 9.20 11.74
C ASP A 42 7.49 10.73 11.67
N GLY A 43 6.59 11.32 12.48
CA GLY A 43 6.28 12.74 12.45
C GLY A 43 5.41 13.18 11.26
N VAL A 44 4.99 12.27 10.38
CA VAL A 44 4.11 12.59 9.26
C VAL A 44 2.72 12.92 9.81
N ARG A 45 2.25 14.13 9.49
CA ARG A 45 0.95 14.64 9.91
C ARG A 45 -0.05 14.47 8.78
N TYR A 46 -1.31 14.31 9.15
CA TYR A 46 -2.42 14.38 8.19
C TYR A 46 -2.37 15.64 7.31
N SER A 47 -1.94 16.78 7.85
CA SER A 47 -1.77 18.02 7.07
C SER A 47 -0.74 17.90 5.95
N HIS A 48 0.32 17.09 6.12
CA HIS A 48 1.31 16.86 5.06
C HIS A 48 0.68 16.12 3.88
N ILE A 49 -0.13 15.10 4.16
CA ILE A 49 -0.81 14.31 3.14
C ILE A 49 -1.94 15.12 2.48
N LYS A 50 -2.68 15.92 3.26
CA LYS A 50 -3.76 16.78 2.76
C LYS A 50 -3.27 17.84 1.77
N CYS A 51 -2.02 18.29 1.92
CA CYS A 51 -1.43 19.32 1.06
C CYS A 51 -0.75 18.77 -0.20
N LEU A 52 -0.78 17.45 -0.43
CA LEU A 52 -0.23 16.84 -1.63
C LEU A 52 -1.01 17.27 -2.88
N GLU A 53 -0.29 17.45 -3.98
CA GLU A 53 -0.91 17.70 -5.29
C GLU A 53 -1.54 16.41 -5.83
N ASP A 54 -2.47 16.53 -6.77
CA ASP A 54 -3.16 15.37 -7.37
C ASP A 54 -2.17 14.36 -7.98
N LYS A 55 -1.05 14.82 -8.56
CA LYS A 55 0.00 13.94 -9.09
C LYS A 55 0.67 13.10 -7.99
N ASP A 56 0.85 13.68 -6.81
CA ASP A 56 1.51 13.03 -5.68
C ASP A 56 0.54 12.05 -5.01
N LEU A 57 -0.77 12.35 -5.01
CA LEU A 57 -1.82 11.43 -4.58
C LEU A 57 -1.92 10.20 -5.51
N VAL A 58 -1.75 10.38 -6.82
CA VAL A 58 -1.68 9.26 -7.79
C VAL A 58 -0.48 8.37 -7.49
N GLU A 59 0.69 8.95 -7.25
CA GLU A 59 1.89 8.16 -6.92
C GLU A 59 1.75 7.44 -5.58
N LEU A 60 1.18 8.10 -4.57
CA LEU A 60 0.86 7.47 -3.28
C LEU A 60 -0.11 6.29 -3.45
N CYS A 61 -1.13 6.45 -4.30
CA CYS A 61 -2.07 5.39 -4.65
C CYS A 61 -1.35 4.20 -5.30
N ARG A 62 -0.45 4.47 -6.25
CA ARG A 62 0.36 3.43 -6.91
C ARG A 62 1.26 2.69 -5.92
N LEU A 63 1.91 3.40 -5.00
CA LEU A 63 2.74 2.82 -3.95
C LEU A 63 1.95 1.89 -3.03
N PHE A 64 0.76 2.30 -2.61
CA PHE A 64 -0.09 1.45 -1.77
C PHE A 64 -0.56 0.20 -2.51
N ASN A 65 -1.07 0.33 -3.74
CA ASN A 65 -1.50 -0.83 -4.52
C ASN A 65 -0.34 -1.80 -4.76
N LYS A 66 0.85 -1.30 -5.10
CA LYS A 66 2.06 -2.13 -5.22
C LYS A 66 2.38 -2.85 -3.91
N SER A 67 2.32 -2.17 -2.78
CA SER A 67 2.63 -2.76 -1.47
C SER A 67 1.62 -3.83 -1.07
N ILE A 68 0.32 -3.60 -1.35
CA ILE A 68 -0.75 -4.58 -1.10
C ILE A 68 -0.58 -5.80 -2.00
N HIS A 69 -0.32 -5.58 -3.29
CA HIS A 69 -0.15 -6.65 -4.28
C HIS A 69 1.08 -7.52 -3.99
N THR A 70 2.21 -6.90 -3.68
CA THR A 70 3.48 -7.61 -3.46
C THR A 70 3.64 -8.14 -2.04
N GLY A 71 2.85 -7.64 -1.08
CA GLY A 71 3.07 -7.88 0.34
C GLY A 71 4.37 -7.28 0.87
N ALA A 72 5.06 -6.46 0.08
CA ALA A 72 6.32 -5.83 0.45
C ALA A 72 6.07 -4.40 0.92
N ILE A 73 6.68 -4.05 2.05
CA ILE A 73 6.71 -2.68 2.57
C ILE A 73 8.12 -2.14 2.36
N SER A 74 8.26 -0.85 2.03
CA SER A 74 9.58 -0.23 1.88
C SER A 74 10.34 -0.27 3.20
N ASP A 75 11.61 -0.71 3.18
CA ASP A 75 12.48 -0.70 4.37
C ASP A 75 12.63 0.71 4.96
N ASP A 76 12.59 1.73 4.11
CA ASP A 76 12.62 3.14 4.52
C ASP A 76 11.42 3.51 5.40
N TRP A 77 10.28 2.83 5.25
CA TRP A 77 9.10 3.05 6.10
C TRP A 77 9.23 2.34 7.45
N LEU A 78 10.03 1.28 7.53
CA LEU A 78 10.27 0.51 8.75
C LEU A 78 11.31 1.18 9.66
N HIS A 79 12.20 1.97 9.06
CA HIS A 79 13.36 2.60 9.71
C HIS A 79 13.30 4.14 9.73
N SER A 80 12.10 4.71 9.66
CA SER A 80 11.86 6.16 9.77
C SER A 80 11.95 6.63 11.23
N TYR A 81 13.17 6.73 11.78
CA TYR A 81 13.44 7.34 13.10
C TYR A 81 14.03 8.74 12.97
#